data_AF-A0A316NKL0-F1
#
_entry.id   AF-A0A316NKL0-F1
#
_cell.length_a   1.000
_cell.length_b   1.000
_cell.length_c   1.000
_cell.angle_alpha   90.00
_cell.angle_beta   90.00
_cell.angle_gamma   90.00
#
_symmetry.space_group_name_H-M   'P 1'
#
loop_
_entity.id
_entity.type
_entity.pdbx_description
1 polymer ?
#
loop_
_entity_poly.entity_id
_entity_poly.type
_entity_poly.pdbx_seq_one_letter_code
_entity_poly.pdbx_strand_id
1 'polypeptide(L)'
;MGYEGIEKSCRKKGIRVKIYYAHPYCSGERGSNENNNRLIRRWIPKGTDIANIKTSFIKKIEDWINNYPRAMFDYKSSNMLLLNQ
;
A
#
# COMPACT_ATOMS: atom_id res chain seq x y z
N MET A 1 11.66 3.77 19.41
CA MET A 1 10.70 4.45 18.51
C MET A 1 9.34 3.79 18.68
N GLY A 2 8.32 4.57 19.08
CA GLY A 2 7.16 4.09 19.84
C GLY A 2 6.07 3.36 19.04
N TYR A 3 6.27 2.07 18.80
CA TYR A 3 5.22 1.18 18.28
C TYR A 3 3.99 1.11 19.21
N GLU A 4 4.23 1.23 20.52
CA GLU A 4 3.16 1.24 21.52
C GLU A 4 2.13 2.34 21.28
N GLY A 5 2.56 3.51 20.77
CA GLY A 5 1.65 4.60 20.46
C GLY A 5 0.75 4.29 19.27
N ILE A 6 1.25 3.52 18.29
CA ILE A 6 0.49 3.09 17.13
C ILE A 6 -0.52 2.00 17.53
N GLU A 7 -0.10 1.04 18.36
CA GLU A 7 -0.98 -0.02 18.89
C GLU A 7 -2.12 0.55 19.75
N LYS A 8 -1.81 1.59 20.55
CA LYS A 8 -2.76 2.28 21.43
C LYS A 8 -3.59 3.34 20.71
N SER A 9 -3.34 3.62 19.41
CA SER A 9 -4.10 4.60 18.62
C SER A 9 -5.51 4.08 18.24
N CYS A 10 -6.37 3.93 19.24
CA CYS A 10 -7.77 3.57 19.05
C CYS A 10 -8.67 4.70 19.53
N ARG A 11 -9.65 5.09 18.71
CA ARG A 11 -10.71 6.04 19.13
C ARG A 11 -11.71 5.41 20.10
N LYS A 12 -11.66 4.09 20.29
CA LYS A 12 -12.53 3.29 21.18
C LYS A 12 -11.65 2.49 22.15
N LYS A 13 -12.23 2.02 23.27
CA LYS A 13 -11.51 1.19 24.25
C LYS A 13 -11.13 -0.16 23.63
N GLY A 14 -9.85 -0.53 23.67
CA GLY A 14 -9.34 -1.81 23.18
C GLY A 14 -8.23 -1.69 22.12
N ILE A 15 -7.64 -2.82 21.73
CA ILE A 15 -6.62 -2.91 20.68
C ILE A 15 -7.31 -2.72 19.32
N ARG A 16 -6.85 -1.75 18.52
CA ARG A 16 -7.43 -1.47 17.20
C ARG A 16 -7.12 -2.56 16.18
N VAL A 17 -5.87 -2.99 16.14
CA VAL A 17 -5.34 -3.96 15.17
C VAL A 17 -4.06 -4.59 15.74
N LYS A 18 -3.77 -5.83 15.34
CA LYS A 18 -2.47 -6.45 15.63
C LYS A 18 -1.41 -5.84 14.70
N ILE A 19 -0.29 -5.41 15.25
CA ILE A 19 0.80 -4.80 14.48
C ILE A 19 1.93 -5.82 14.34
N TYR A 20 2.52 -5.87 13.14
CA TYR A 20 3.66 -6.71 12.82
C TYR A 20 4.78 -5.85 12.24
N TYR A 21 6.01 -6.13 12.63
CA TYR A 21 7.21 -5.44 12.16
C TYR A 21 8.10 -6.39 11.37
N ALA A 22 8.76 -5.85 10.35
CA ALA A 22 9.85 -6.55 9.69
C ALA A 22 11.11 -6.49 10.57
N HIS A 23 11.88 -7.56 10.56
CA HIS A 23 13.17 -7.65 11.22
C HIS A 23 14.15 -6.62 10.63
N PRO A 24 15.03 -6.04 11.46
CA PRO A 24 16.09 -5.18 10.98
C PRO A 24 16.93 -5.87 9.90
N TYR A 25 17.27 -5.14 8.84
CA TYR A 25 18.06 -5.62 7.69
C TYR A 25 17.42 -6.76 6.85
N CYS A 26 16.16 -7.14 7.12
CA CYS A 26 15.39 -8.08 6.30
C CYS A 26 14.47 -7.35 5.32
N SER A 27 15.04 -6.77 4.24
CA SER A 27 14.25 -6.06 3.22
C SER A 27 13.21 -6.95 2.53
N GLY A 28 13.51 -8.26 2.39
CA GLY A 28 12.61 -9.24 1.76
C GLY A 28 11.24 -9.38 2.42
N GLU A 29 11.12 -9.11 3.72
CA GLU A 29 9.84 -9.15 4.46
C GLU A 29 8.87 -8.03 4.04
N ARG A 30 9.35 -7.08 3.22
CA ARG A 30 8.56 -5.96 2.68
C ARG A 30 8.46 -6.01 1.15
N GLY A 31 8.80 -7.14 0.51
CA GLY A 31 8.87 -7.26 -0.95
C GLY A 31 7.57 -6.84 -1.66
N SER A 32 6.40 -7.19 -1.12
CA SER A 32 5.11 -6.76 -1.68
C SER A 32 4.91 -5.25 -1.64
N ASN A 33 5.35 -4.58 -0.57
CA ASN A 33 5.28 -3.12 -0.45
C ASN A 33 6.20 -2.44 -1.46
N GLU A 34 7.41 -2.98 -1.66
CA GLU A 34 8.37 -2.47 -2.64
C GLU A 34 7.86 -2.63 -4.08
N ASN A 35 7.24 -3.77 -4.39
CA ASN A 35 6.63 -4.00 -5.69
C ASN A 35 5.46 -3.03 -5.95
N ASN A 36 4.59 -2.79 -4.96
CA ASN A 36 3.51 -1.81 -5.10
C ASN A 36 4.04 -0.38 -5.23
N ASN A 37 5.10 -0.01 -4.49
CA ASN A 37 5.75 1.29 -4.66
C ASN A 37 6.28 1.48 -6.08
N ARG A 38 6.80 0.43 -6.73
CA ARG A 38 7.23 0.50 -8.14
C ARG A 38 6.08 0.89 -9.08
N LEU A 39 4.86 0.44 -8.83
CA LEU A 39 3.68 0.81 -9.64
C LEU A 39 3.36 2.30 -9.51
N ILE A 40 3.41 2.84 -8.30
CA ILE A 40 3.22 4.29 -8.06
C ILE A 40 4.32 5.09 -8.78
N ARG A 41 5.58 4.60 -8.74
CA ARG A 41 6.74 5.26 -9.36
C ARG A 41 6.68 5.34 -10.89
N ARG A 42 5.83 4.55 -11.55
CA ARG A 42 5.56 4.71 -12.99
C ARG A 42 4.86 6.02 -13.31
N TRP A 43 4.10 6.56 -12.35
CA TRP A 43 3.32 7.80 -12.50
C TRP A 43 3.96 8.98 -11.77
N ILE A 44 4.58 8.73 -10.62
CA ILE A 44 5.17 9.76 -9.77
C ILE A 44 6.67 9.46 -9.58
N PRO A 45 7.56 10.15 -10.33
CA PRO A 45 9.00 9.96 -10.24
C PRO A 45 9.54 10.12 -8.82
N LYS A 46 10.74 9.57 -8.59
CA LYS A 46 11.46 9.76 -7.32
C LYS A 46 11.87 11.22 -7.18
N GLY A 47 11.63 11.80 -6.01
CA GLY A 47 11.94 13.21 -5.72
C GLY A 47 10.80 14.19 -5.99
N THR A 48 9.69 13.75 -6.61
CA THR A 48 8.49 14.59 -6.76
C THR A 48 7.82 14.81 -5.41
N ASP A 49 7.54 16.07 -5.08
CA ASP A 49 6.70 16.42 -3.93
C ASP A 49 5.23 16.04 -4.22
N ILE A 50 4.75 15.04 -3.49
CA ILE A 50 3.39 14.51 -3.63
C ILE A 50 2.35 15.50 -3.11
N ALA A 51 2.70 16.41 -2.19
CA ALA A 51 1.75 17.37 -1.63
C ALA A 51 1.18 18.31 -2.70
N ASN A 52 1.94 18.59 -3.76
CA ASN A 52 1.52 19.45 -4.87
C ASN A 52 0.71 18.70 -5.94
N ILE A 53 0.53 17.39 -5.80
CA ILE A 53 -0.21 16.58 -6.76
C ILE A 53 -1.69 16.62 -6.41
N LYS A 54 -2.53 16.91 -7.42
CA LYS A 54 -3.99 16.94 -7.25
C LYS A 54 -4.49 15.58 -6.75
N THR A 55 -5.36 15.59 -5.75
CA THR A 55 -6.01 14.38 -5.22
C THR A 55 -6.71 13.56 -6.30
N SER A 56 -7.28 14.23 -7.32
CA SER A 56 -7.91 13.55 -8.46
C SER A 56 -6.92 12.73 -9.30
N PHE A 57 -5.66 13.17 -9.40
CA PHE A 57 -4.62 12.40 -10.07
C PHE A 57 -4.16 11.21 -9.22
N ILE A 58 -4.02 11.41 -7.91
CA ILE A 58 -3.76 10.30 -6.97
C ILE A 58 -4.85 9.24 -7.08
N LYS A 59 -6.12 9.64 -7.15
CA LYS A 59 -7.24 8.71 -7.30
C LYS A 59 -7.16 7.92 -8.62
N LYS A 60 -6.82 8.59 -9.72
CA LYS A 60 -6.61 7.91 -11.01
C LYS A 60 -5.49 6.86 -10.95
N ILE A 61 -4.40 7.16 -10.24
CA ILE A 61 -3.30 6.19 -10.04
C ILE A 61 -3.80 5.01 -9.21
N GLU A 62 -4.53 5.25 -8.12
CA GLU A 62 -5.13 4.21 -7.28
C GLU A 62 -6.03 3.28 -8.10
N ASP A 63 -6.96 3.86 -8.88
CA ASP A 63 -7.88 3.11 -9.74
C ASP A 63 -7.11 2.31 -10.79
N TRP A 64 -6.05 2.87 -11.38
CA TRP A 64 -5.20 2.17 -12.32
C TRP A 64 -4.47 0.99 -11.65
N ILE A 65 -3.90 1.16 -10.46
CA ILE A 65 -3.19 0.10 -9.72
C ILE A 65 -4.15 -1.05 -9.37
N ASN A 66 -5.36 -0.72 -8.92
CA ASN A 66 -6.36 -1.71 -8.50
C ASN A 66 -6.94 -2.50 -9.68
N ASN A 67 -7.00 -1.88 -10.87
CA ASN A 67 -7.44 -2.51 -12.10
C ASN A 67 -6.30 -3.09 -12.96
N TYR A 68 -5.03 -2.94 -12.52
CA TYR A 68 -3.88 -3.46 -13.25
C TYR A 68 -3.91 -5.00 -13.25
N PRO A 69 -3.96 -5.66 -14.42
CA PRO A 69 -3.93 -7.12 -14.49
C PRO A 69 -2.55 -7.63 -14.09
N ARG A 70 -2.51 -8.61 -13.18
CA ARG A 70 -1.25 -9.17 -12.68
C ARG A 70 -1.13 -10.62 -13.12
N ALA A 71 -0.01 -10.97 -13.75
CA ALA A 71 0.23 -12.34 -14.22
C ALA A 71 0.16 -13.39 -13.10
N MET A 72 0.56 -13.03 -11.86
CA MET A 72 0.45 -13.89 -10.69
C MET A 72 -1.00 -14.25 -10.28
N PHE A 73 -1.99 -13.55 -10.83
CA PHE A 73 -3.40 -13.72 -10.55
C PHE A 73 -4.17 -14.20 -11.80
N ASP A 74 -3.53 -14.97 -12.68
CA ASP A 74 -4.10 -15.39 -13.97
C ASP A 74 -4.59 -14.18 -14.80
N TYR A 75 -3.81 -13.10 -14.76
CA TYR A 75 -4.12 -11.81 -15.38
C TYR A 75 -5.38 -11.11 -14.86
N LYS A 76 -5.94 -11.54 -13.72
CA LYS A 76 -6.99 -10.80 -13.01
C LYS A 76 -6.40 -9.58 -12.30
N SER A 77 -7.24 -8.56 -12.11
CA SER A 77 -6.90 -7.39 -11.31
C SER A 77 -7.22 -7.61 -9.83
N SER A 78 -6.65 -6.78 -8.96
CA SER A 78 -6.95 -6.84 -7.52
C SER A 78 -8.43 -6.56 -7.24
N ASN A 79 -9.05 -5.63 -7.98
CA ASN A 79 -10.49 -5.38 -7.86
C ASN A 79 -11.33 -6.62 -8.21
N MET A 80 -10.96 -7.34 -9.27
CA MET A 80 -11.68 -8.58 -9.64
C MET A 80 -11.56 -9.66 -8.57
N LEU A 81 -10.41 -9.79 -7.92
CA LEU A 81 -10.24 -10.77 -6.84
C LEU A 81 -11.05 -10.40 -5.60
N LEU A 82 -11.07 -9.12 -5.23
CA LEU A 82 -11.77 -8.64 -4.04
C LEU A 82 -13.29 -8.76 -4.16
N LEU A 83 -13.86 -8.49 -5.34
CA LEU A 83 -15.30 -8.55 -5.57
C LEU A 83 -15.86 -9.99 -5.63
N ASN A 84 -14.99 -10.97 -5.83
CA ASN A 84 -15.35 -12.39 -5.90
C ASN A 84 -15.05 -13.13 -4.59
N GLN A 85 -14.90 -12.40 -3.49
CA GLN A 85 -14.50 -12.91 -2.17
C GLN A 85 -15.67 -12.95 -1.19
#